data_AF-L2GNZ8-F1
#
_entry.id   AF-L2GNZ8-F1
#
_cell.length_a   1.000
_cell.length_b   1.000
_cell.length_c   1.000
_cell.angle_alpha   90.00
_cell.angle_beta   90.00
_cell.angle_gamma   90.00
#
_symmetry.space_group_name_H-M   'P 1'
#
loop_
_entity.id
_entity.type
_entity.pdbx_description
1 polymer ?
#
loop_
_entity_poly.entity_id
_entity_poly.type
_entity_poly.pdbx_seq_one_letter_code
_entity_poly.pdbx_strand_id
1 'polypeptide(L)'
;MFFQALKILFAVFIFTIMAIVLGVITKELIQYFENSPYAAKNAVKFLLYLVAFFHLPLFLKLPFKFIILNLLGQILYISLFGEYPNISTKDARFVAGTMVTIYNHFYFTSLGTTKSTYGAKYIAGYVVIWMAPMILYLALSANQNIVLIGHTRRRSPRPTRMVVGPLQFKRTKSPRRAS
;
A
#
# COMPACT_ATOMS: atom_id res chain seq x y z
N MET A 1 35.46 4.98 -28.13
CA MET A 1 34.88 5.80 -27.04
C MET A 1 33.50 6.35 -27.38
N PHE A 2 33.30 7.00 -28.54
CA PHE A 2 31.99 7.57 -28.95
C PHE A 2 30.82 6.56 -28.90
N PHE A 3 30.95 5.38 -29.52
CA PHE A 3 29.89 4.35 -29.48
C PHE A 3 29.61 3.77 -28.08
N GLN A 4 30.59 3.80 -27.16
CA GLN A 4 30.36 3.39 -25.77
C GLN A 4 29.57 4.46 -25.02
N ALA A 5 29.90 5.73 -25.21
CA ALA A 5 29.14 6.85 -24.64
C ALA A 5 27.68 6.84 -25.12
N LEU A 6 27.44 6.55 -26.41
CA LEU A 6 26.09 6.46 -26.95
C LEU A 6 25.27 5.31 -26.33
N LYS A 7 25.89 4.14 -26.11
CA LYS A 7 25.25 3.00 -25.43
C LYS A 7 24.86 3.34 -23.98
N ILE A 8 25.75 4.02 -23.26
CA ILE A 8 25.48 4.44 -21.88
C ILE A 8 24.34 5.46 -21.85
N LEU A 9 24.37 6.47 -22.72
CA LEU A 9 23.33 7.49 -22.81
C LEU A 9 21.96 6.86 -23.10
N PHE A 10 21.92 5.90 -24.04
CA PHE A 10 20.69 5.18 -24.38
C PHE A 10 20.17 4.33 -23.22
N ALA A 11 21.05 3.65 -22.49
CA ALA A 11 20.68 2.89 -21.29
C ALA A 11 20.11 3.79 -20.19
N VAL A 12 20.72 4.95 -19.94
CA VAL A 12 20.23 5.95 -18.97
C VAL A 12 18.87 6.50 -19.40
N PHE A 13 18.68 6.76 -20.69
CA PHE A 13 17.42 7.23 -21.23
C PHE A 13 16.28 6.21 -21.01
N ILE A 14 16.52 4.95 -21.35
CA ILE A 14 15.54 3.86 -21.09
C ILE A 14 15.23 3.74 -19.60
N PHE A 15 16.26 3.73 -18.75
CA PHE A 15 16.08 3.64 -17.30
C PHE A 15 15.24 4.80 -16.75
N THR A 16 15.47 6.02 -17.26
CA THR A 16 14.72 7.21 -16.86
C THR A 16 13.25 7.09 -17.24
N ILE A 17 12.95 6.65 -18.47
CA ILE A 17 11.56 6.41 -18.90
C ILE A 17 10.90 5.35 -18.03
N MET A 18 11.59 4.23 -17.76
CA MET A 18 11.06 3.18 -16.89
C MET A 18 10.75 3.70 -15.48
N ALA A 19 11.64 4.52 -14.91
CA ALA A 19 11.45 5.12 -13.60
C ALA A 19 10.24 6.06 -13.57
N ILE A 20 10.05 6.87 -14.62
CA ILE A 20 8.87 7.74 -14.75
C ILE A 20 7.59 6.91 -14.83
N VAL A 21 7.56 5.87 -15.68
CA VAL A 21 6.40 4.98 -15.83
C VAL A 21 6.07 4.29 -14.51
N LEU A 22 7.07 3.76 -13.81
CA LEU A 22 6.90 3.18 -12.47
C LEU A 22 6.35 4.19 -11.46
N GLY A 23 6.83 5.43 -11.49
CA GLY A 23 6.34 6.51 -10.63
C GLY A 23 4.87 6.84 -10.89
N VAL A 24 4.46 6.94 -12.16
CA VAL A 24 3.06 7.18 -12.55
C VAL A 24 2.18 6.02 -12.09
N ILE A 25 2.57 4.77 -12.36
CA ILE A 25 1.81 3.59 -11.89
C ILE A 25 1.67 3.59 -10.37
N THR A 26 2.74 3.90 -9.65
CA THR A 26 2.72 3.95 -8.18
C THR A 26 1.76 5.02 -7.66
N LYS A 27 1.74 6.21 -8.29
CA LYS A 27 0.80 7.28 -7.95
C LYS A 27 -0.65 6.84 -8.14
N GLU A 28 -0.98 6.22 -9.27
CA GLU A 28 -2.33 5.73 -9.54
C GLU A 28 -2.75 4.62 -8.55
N LEU A 29 -1.81 3.73 -8.16
CA LEU A 29 -2.06 2.74 -7.11
C LEU A 29 -2.37 3.38 -5.75
N ILE A 30 -1.61 4.39 -5.35
CA ILE A 30 -1.84 5.12 -4.09
C ILE A 30 -3.23 5.76 -4.12
N GLN A 31 -3.58 6.45 -5.21
CA GLN A 31 -4.89 7.08 -5.37
C GLN A 31 -6.03 6.05 -5.33
N TYR A 32 -5.84 4.86 -5.91
CA TYR A 32 -6.79 3.75 -5.80
C TYR A 32 -6.96 3.28 -4.34
N PHE A 33 -5.87 3.15 -3.59
CA PHE A 33 -5.90 2.78 -2.18
C PHE A 33 -6.61 3.82 -1.31
N GLU A 34 -6.39 5.12 -1.57
CA GLU A 34 -7.04 6.22 -0.86
C GLU A 34 -8.56 6.26 -1.11
N ASN A 35 -8.98 6.09 -2.36
CA ASN A 35 -10.39 6.23 -2.75
C ASN A 35 -11.25 5.02 -2.38
N SER A 36 -10.64 3.83 -2.23
CA SER A 36 -11.38 2.59 -2.01
C SER A 36 -10.60 1.62 -1.12
N PRO A 37 -10.34 1.98 0.15
CA PRO A 37 -9.52 1.17 1.05
C PRO A 37 -10.08 -0.26 1.17
N TYR A 38 -11.37 -0.44 1.41
CA TYR A 38 -11.92 -1.80 1.56
C TYR A 38 -11.85 -2.65 0.28
N ALA A 39 -11.99 -2.05 -0.92
CA ALA A 39 -11.84 -2.77 -2.19
C ALA A 39 -10.36 -3.11 -2.47
N ALA A 40 -9.45 -2.21 -2.10
CA ALA A 40 -8.01 -2.38 -2.25
C ALA A 40 -7.47 -3.59 -1.47
N LYS A 41 -8.16 -4.03 -0.40
CA LYS A 41 -7.79 -5.22 0.38
C LYS A 41 -7.51 -6.43 -0.51
N ASN A 42 -8.43 -6.73 -1.43
CA ASN A 42 -8.31 -7.90 -2.30
C ASN A 42 -7.22 -7.72 -3.36
N ALA A 43 -7.07 -6.51 -3.90
CA ALA A 43 -6.02 -6.18 -4.86
C ALA A 43 -4.62 -6.34 -4.22
N VAL A 44 -4.41 -5.78 -3.03
CA VAL A 44 -3.14 -5.89 -2.31
C VAL A 44 -2.84 -7.34 -1.92
N LYS A 45 -3.85 -8.07 -1.42
CA LYS A 45 -3.70 -9.50 -1.09
C LYS A 45 -3.36 -10.33 -2.33
N PHE A 46 -3.99 -10.05 -3.47
CA PHE A 46 -3.66 -10.66 -4.76
C PHE A 46 -2.21 -10.37 -5.18
N LEU A 47 -1.77 -9.11 -5.10
CA LEU A 47 -0.37 -8.74 -5.40
C LEU A 47 0.62 -9.49 -4.50
N LEU A 48 0.31 -9.65 -3.21
CA LEU A 48 1.14 -10.47 -2.31
C LEU A 48 1.16 -11.94 -2.72
N TYR A 49 0.04 -12.55 -3.12
CA TYR A 49 0.08 -13.93 -3.63
C TYR A 49 0.85 -14.06 -4.94
N LEU A 50 0.74 -13.07 -5.82
CA LEU A 50 1.47 -13.02 -7.07
C LEU A 50 2.99 -12.89 -6.84
N VAL A 51 3.41 -12.08 -5.86
CA VAL A 51 4.82 -12.03 -5.44
C VAL A 51 5.26 -13.38 -4.87
N ALA A 52 4.44 -14.05 -4.05
CA ALA A 52 4.75 -15.39 -3.54
C ALA A 52 4.92 -16.41 -4.68
N PHE A 53 4.06 -16.34 -5.71
CA PHE A 53 4.17 -17.18 -6.91
C PHE A 53 5.50 -16.97 -7.65
N PHE A 54 5.99 -15.73 -7.77
CA PHE A 54 7.29 -15.44 -8.39
C PHE A 54 8.50 -16.02 -7.64
N HIS A 55 8.32 -16.52 -6.42
CA HIS A 55 9.38 -17.27 -5.72
C HIS A 55 9.60 -18.67 -6.29
N LEU A 56 8.60 -19.28 -6.94
CA LEU A 56 8.70 -20.63 -7.49
C LEU A 56 9.85 -20.80 -8.51
N PRO A 57 9.99 -19.92 -9.53
CA PRO A 57 11.13 -20.03 -10.46
C PRO A 57 12.49 -19.71 -9.80
N LEU A 58 12.49 -18.92 -8.72
CA LEU A 58 13.71 -18.63 -7.96
C LEU A 58 14.15 -19.81 -7.08
N PHE A 59 13.23 -20.71 -6.75
CA PHE A 59 13.47 -21.87 -5.89
C PHE A 59 14.60 -22.77 -6.39
N LEU A 60 14.75 -22.88 -7.70
CA LEU A 60 15.75 -23.73 -8.34
C LEU A 60 17.15 -23.11 -8.41
N LYS A 61 17.28 -21.81 -8.14
CA LYS A 61 18.50 -21.04 -8.45
C LYS A 61 19.06 -20.24 -7.29
N LEU A 62 18.29 -20.03 -6.22
CA LEU A 62 18.68 -19.27 -5.04
C LEU A 62 18.81 -20.18 -3.82
N PRO A 63 19.61 -19.78 -2.81
CA PRO A 63 19.81 -20.59 -1.62
C PRO A 63 18.50 -20.79 -0.86
N PHE A 64 18.26 -22.03 -0.43
CA PHE A 64 17.01 -22.43 0.22
C PHE A 64 16.64 -21.56 1.44
N LYS A 65 17.64 -21.23 2.28
CA LYS A 65 17.45 -20.34 3.44
C LYS A 65 16.90 -18.96 3.06
N PHE A 66 17.34 -18.40 1.94
CA PHE A 66 16.86 -17.10 1.44
C PHE A 66 15.36 -17.16 1.10
N ILE A 67 14.94 -18.24 0.44
CA ILE A 67 13.56 -18.41 -0.01
C ILE A 67 12.63 -18.61 1.19
N ILE A 68 13.01 -19.45 2.16
CA ILE A 68 12.22 -19.67 3.37
C ILE A 68 12.03 -18.36 4.13
N LEU A 69 13.09 -17.59 4.34
CA LEU A 69 13.00 -16.32 5.06
C LEU A 69 12.07 -15.34 4.33
N ASN A 70 12.13 -15.30 3.00
CA ASN A 70 11.25 -14.42 2.25
C ASN A 70 9.79 -14.85 2.31
N LEU A 71 9.51 -16.15 2.18
CA LEU A 71 8.16 -16.71 2.34
C LEU A 71 7.61 -16.50 3.76
N LEU A 72 8.46 -16.62 4.79
CA LEU A 72 8.07 -16.33 6.17
C LEU A 72 7.63 -14.88 6.34
N GLY A 73 8.43 -13.92 5.83
CA GLY A 73 8.04 -12.51 5.81
C GLY A 73 6.71 -12.29 5.07
N GLN A 74 6.53 -12.95 3.93
CA GLN A 74 5.31 -12.89 3.14
C GLN A 74 4.08 -13.40 3.89
N ILE A 75 4.20 -14.53 4.60
CA ILE A 75 3.11 -15.10 5.41
C ILE A 75 2.74 -14.13 6.54
N LEU A 76 3.74 -13.56 7.23
CA LEU A 76 3.51 -12.57 8.28
C LEU A 76 2.75 -11.35 7.72
N TYR A 77 3.13 -10.83 6.56
CA TYR A 77 2.42 -9.72 5.92
C TYR A 77 1.00 -10.10 5.48
N ILE A 78 0.79 -11.27 4.88
CA ILE A 78 -0.54 -11.74 4.47
C ILE A 78 -1.46 -11.89 5.70
N SER A 79 -0.93 -12.35 6.84
CA SER A 79 -1.70 -12.53 8.06
C SER A 79 -2.24 -11.21 8.66
N LEU A 80 -1.63 -10.07 8.34
CA LEU A 80 -2.10 -8.74 8.75
C LEU A 80 -3.37 -8.29 8.02
N PHE A 81 -3.69 -8.89 6.86
CA PHE A 81 -4.85 -8.48 6.08
C PHE A 81 -6.20 -8.82 6.74
N GLY A 82 -6.21 -9.54 7.87
CA GLY A 82 -7.40 -9.62 8.73
C GLY A 82 -7.88 -8.23 9.18
N GLU A 83 -6.95 -7.33 9.51
CA GLU A 83 -7.20 -6.03 10.14
C GLU A 83 -7.18 -4.85 9.16
N TYR A 84 -6.85 -5.13 7.89
CA TYR A 84 -6.83 -4.11 6.84
C TYR A 84 -8.22 -3.44 6.68
N PRO A 85 -8.31 -2.09 6.57
CA PRO A 85 -7.22 -1.13 6.34
C PRO A 85 -6.47 -0.63 7.59
N ASN A 86 -6.91 -0.99 8.80
CA ASN A 86 -6.42 -0.45 10.07
C ASN A 86 -5.26 -1.25 10.67
N ILE A 87 -4.25 -1.56 9.86
CA ILE A 87 -3.07 -2.29 10.34
C ILE A 87 -2.22 -1.36 11.20
N SER A 88 -1.93 -1.80 12.44
CA SER A 88 -1.05 -1.06 13.35
C SER A 88 0.43 -1.35 13.04
N THR A 89 1.26 -0.31 12.98
CA THR A 89 2.73 -0.47 12.85
C THR A 89 3.38 -1.06 14.10
N LYS A 90 2.64 -1.12 15.22
CA LYS A 90 3.07 -1.76 16.47
C LYS A 90 2.67 -3.24 16.54
N ASP A 91 1.93 -3.76 15.56
CA ASP A 91 1.55 -5.15 15.52
C ASP A 91 2.80 -6.04 15.46
N ALA A 92 2.86 -7.06 16.32
CA ALA A 92 3.99 -7.97 16.39
C ALA A 92 4.27 -8.67 15.05
N ARG A 93 3.24 -9.01 14.27
CA ARG A 93 3.37 -9.63 12.94
C ARG A 93 3.98 -8.65 11.93
N PHE A 94 3.62 -7.38 12.02
CA PHE A 94 4.18 -6.32 11.18
C PHE A 94 5.66 -6.09 11.47
N VAL A 95 5.99 -5.95 12.75
CA VAL A 95 7.38 -5.79 13.20
C VAL A 95 8.20 -7.04 12.86
N ALA A 96 7.69 -8.23 13.15
CA ALA A 96 8.37 -9.48 12.83
C ALA A 96 8.59 -9.65 11.31
N GLY A 97 7.57 -9.37 10.49
CA GLY A 97 7.70 -9.41 9.03
C GLY A 97 8.80 -8.47 8.53
N THR A 98 8.82 -7.24 9.05
CA THR A 98 9.83 -6.24 8.71
C THR A 98 11.24 -6.70 9.12
N MET A 99 11.40 -7.21 10.34
CA MET A 99 12.69 -7.71 10.82
C MET A 99 13.19 -8.91 10.01
N VAL A 100 12.30 -9.85 9.67
CA VAL A 100 12.63 -10.99 8.79
C VAL A 100 13.09 -10.49 7.42
N THR A 101 12.40 -9.52 6.83
CA THR A 101 12.80 -8.95 5.53
C THR A 101 14.17 -8.26 5.60
N ILE A 102 14.43 -7.44 6.63
CA ILE A 102 15.71 -6.77 6.82
C ILE A 102 16.84 -7.78 6.99
N TYR A 103 16.63 -8.79 7.84
CA TYR A 103 17.61 -9.86 8.04
C TYR A 103 17.88 -10.62 6.72
N ASN A 104 16.82 -10.96 5.97
CA ASN A 104 16.96 -11.65 4.69
C ASN A 104 17.70 -10.81 3.64
N HIS A 105 17.51 -9.49 3.63
CA HIS A 105 18.25 -8.56 2.79
C HIS A 105 19.75 -8.59 3.08
N PHE A 106 20.16 -8.47 4.35
CA PHE A 106 21.58 -8.54 4.70
C PHE A 106 22.19 -9.92 4.43
N TYR A 107 21.45 -10.99 4.72
CA TYR A 107 21.86 -12.35 4.38
C TYR A 107 22.08 -12.51 2.87
N PHE A 108 21.15 -12.06 2.03
CA PHE A 108 21.29 -12.13 0.57
C PHE A 108 22.44 -11.27 0.05
N THR A 109 22.68 -10.12 0.66
CA THR A 109 23.81 -9.24 0.33
C THR A 109 25.16 -9.91 0.59
N SER A 110 25.28 -10.60 1.72
CA SER A 110 26.51 -11.36 2.04
C SER A 110 26.81 -12.47 1.03
N LEU A 111 25.77 -13.02 0.38
CA LEU A 111 25.93 -14.05 -0.65
C LEU A 111 26.35 -13.47 -2.01
N GLY A 112 25.91 -12.26 -2.34
CA GLY A 112 26.29 -11.58 -3.59
C GLY A 112 27.72 -11.05 -3.60
N THR A 113 28.18 -10.53 -2.46
CA THR A 113 29.55 -10.01 -2.29
C THR A 113 30.62 -11.10 -2.37
N THR A 114 30.26 -12.35 -2.08
CA THR A 114 31.19 -13.49 -2.06
C THR A 114 31.23 -14.28 -3.38
N LYS A 115 30.22 -14.13 -4.26
CA LYS A 115 30.09 -14.93 -5.48
C LYS A 115 29.76 -14.05 -6.69
N SER A 116 30.73 -13.85 -7.58
CA SER A 116 30.63 -13.04 -8.81
C SER A 116 29.61 -13.53 -9.85
N THR A 117 29.00 -14.71 -9.66
CA THR A 117 28.16 -15.41 -10.67
C THR A 117 26.67 -15.06 -10.64
N TYR A 118 26.25 -14.05 -9.86
CA TYR A 118 24.83 -13.78 -9.60
C TYR A 118 24.22 -12.55 -10.29
N GLY A 119 24.88 -11.82 -11.19
CA GLY A 119 24.39 -10.54 -11.77
C GLY A 119 22.86 -10.36 -11.89
N ALA A 120 22.20 -11.01 -12.86
CA ALA A 120 20.74 -10.89 -13.05
C ALA A 120 19.90 -11.56 -11.94
N LYS A 121 20.39 -12.66 -11.36
CA LYS A 121 19.72 -13.40 -10.27
C LYS A 121 19.70 -12.58 -8.98
N TYR A 122 20.73 -11.78 -8.76
CA TYR A 122 20.91 -10.90 -7.62
C TYR A 122 19.90 -9.77 -7.68
N ILE A 123 19.74 -9.14 -8.84
CA ILE A 123 18.70 -8.12 -9.07
C ILE A 123 17.31 -8.72 -8.83
N ALA A 124 17.01 -9.88 -9.43
CA ALA A 124 15.71 -10.54 -9.25
C ALA A 124 15.44 -10.90 -7.78
N GLY A 125 16.44 -11.41 -7.06
CA GLY A 125 16.35 -11.68 -5.62
C GLY A 125 16.02 -10.42 -4.82
N TYR A 126 16.70 -9.31 -5.11
CA TYR A 126 16.45 -8.03 -4.46
C TYR A 126 15.03 -7.50 -4.70
N VAL A 127 14.55 -7.56 -5.94
CA VAL A 127 13.18 -7.16 -6.25
C VAL A 127 12.22 -7.96 -5.39
N VAL A 128 12.36 -9.29 -5.36
CA VAL A 128 11.43 -10.15 -4.65
C VAL A 128 11.48 -9.99 -3.11
N ILE A 129 12.61 -9.63 -2.52
CA ILE A 129 12.71 -9.26 -1.08
C ILE A 129 11.85 -8.04 -0.78
N TRP A 130 11.91 -7.03 -1.63
CA TRP A 130 11.33 -5.72 -1.36
C TRP A 130 9.90 -5.57 -1.86
N MET A 131 9.44 -6.38 -2.81
CA MET A 131 8.08 -6.24 -3.36
C MET A 131 7.00 -6.35 -2.28
N ALA A 132 7.05 -7.38 -1.43
CA ALA A 132 6.05 -7.59 -0.39
C ALA A 132 5.95 -6.43 0.64
N PRO A 133 7.05 -5.99 1.29
CA PRO A 133 6.98 -4.83 2.17
C PRO A 133 6.61 -3.56 1.42
N MET A 134 7.15 -3.29 0.21
CA MET A 134 6.83 -2.07 -0.54
C MET A 134 5.34 -1.94 -0.83
N ILE A 135 4.70 -3.03 -1.28
CA ILE A 135 3.25 -3.07 -1.51
C ILE A 135 2.50 -2.75 -0.21
N LEU A 136 2.90 -3.34 0.91
CA LEU A 136 2.25 -3.12 2.21
C LEU A 136 2.44 -1.67 2.68
N TYR A 137 3.66 -1.14 2.67
CA TYR A 137 3.96 0.24 3.07
C TYR A 137 3.22 1.26 2.21
N LEU A 138 3.12 1.04 0.89
CA LEU A 138 2.31 1.87 0.00
C LEU A 138 0.84 1.87 0.41
N ALA A 139 0.27 0.68 0.64
CA ALA A 139 -1.12 0.57 1.08
C ALA A 139 -1.38 1.25 2.44
N LEU A 140 -0.43 1.16 3.38
CA LEU A 140 -0.55 1.83 4.68
C LEU A 140 -0.44 3.35 4.56
N SER A 141 0.47 3.85 3.71
CA SER A 141 0.67 5.29 3.52
C SER A 141 -0.59 5.98 2.99
N ALA A 142 -1.33 5.33 2.09
CA ALA A 142 -2.62 5.81 1.58
C ALA A 142 -3.70 5.84 2.68
N ASN A 143 -3.70 4.86 3.58
CA ASN A 143 -4.75 4.74 4.60
C ASN A 143 -4.60 5.73 5.76
N GLN A 144 -3.40 6.26 6.04
CA GLN A 144 -3.17 7.23 7.12
C GLN A 144 -3.99 8.52 6.93
N ASN A 145 -4.18 8.95 5.68
CA ASN A 145 -4.93 10.17 5.34
C ASN A 145 -6.44 10.03 5.62
N ILE A 146 -7.00 8.82 5.43
CA ILE A 146 -8.43 8.54 5.61
C ILE A 146 -8.84 8.64 7.08
N VAL A 147 -7.97 8.16 7.99
CA VAL A 147 -8.20 8.23 9.44
C VAL A 147 -8.23 9.68 9.94
N LEU A 148 -7.38 10.55 9.38
CA LEU A 148 -7.33 11.97 9.72
C LEU A 148 -8.60 12.73 9.27
N ILE A 149 -9.13 12.46 8.08
CA ILE A 149 -10.33 13.15 7.54
C ILE A 149 -11.61 12.76 8.30
N GLY A 150 -11.69 11.51 8.79
CA GLY A 150 -12.82 11.02 9.60
C GLY A 150 -12.99 11.78 10.93
N HIS A 151 -11.90 12.23 11.54
CA HIS A 151 -11.94 13.00 12.78
C HIS A 151 -12.43 14.44 12.57
N THR A 152 -12.16 15.04 11.41
CA THR A 152 -12.64 16.40 11.07
C THR A 152 -14.13 16.39 10.74
N ARG A 153 -14.66 15.32 10.14
CA ARG A 153 -16.08 15.23 9.75
C ARG A 153 -17.05 14.98 10.93
N ARG A 154 -16.54 14.59 12.11
CA ARG A 154 -17.37 14.37 13.33
C ARG A 154 -17.65 15.63 14.14
N ARG A 155 -17.09 16.79 13.77
CA ARG A 155 -17.46 18.08 14.33
C ARG A 155 -18.29 18.88 13.33
N SER A 156 -19.46 18.38 12.95
CA SER A 156 -20.53 19.31 12.62
C SER A 156 -20.91 20.03 13.92
N PRO A 157 -21.00 21.38 13.93
CA PRO A 157 -21.66 22.05 15.05
C PRO A 157 -23.04 21.44 15.18
N ARG A 158 -23.41 20.95 16.37
CA ARG A 158 -24.83 20.68 16.65
C ARG A 158 -25.59 21.91 16.17
N PRO A 159 -26.63 21.76 15.32
CA PRO A 159 -27.49 22.89 15.05
C PRO A 159 -28.05 23.29 16.41
N THR A 160 -27.62 24.46 16.89
CA THR A 160 -28.22 25.12 18.04
C THR A 160 -29.72 25.05 17.80
N ARG A 161 -30.44 24.36 18.67
CA ARG A 161 -31.89 24.24 18.63
C ARG A 161 -32.41 25.68 18.57
N MET A 162 -32.76 26.16 17.38
CA MET A 162 -33.46 27.42 17.23
C MET A 162 -34.75 27.24 18.02
N VAL A 163 -34.85 27.93 19.14
CA VAL A 163 -36.09 28.10 19.87
C VAL A 163 -37.00 28.89 18.95
N VAL A 164 -37.75 28.18 18.11
CA VAL A 164 -38.85 28.76 17.36
C VAL A 164 -39.89 29.12 18.42
N GLY A 165 -39.98 30.43 18.73
CA GLY A 165 -41.03 30.96 19.59
C GLY A 165 -42.41 30.58 19.04
N PRO A 166 -43.43 30.40 19.90
CA PRO A 166 -44.74 29.97 19.44
C PRO A 166 -45.34 31.02 18.49
N LEU A 167 -45.44 30.64 17.21
CA LEU A 167 -46.23 31.33 16.20
C LEU A 167 -47.68 31.42 16.70
N GLN A 168 -48.10 32.63 17.11
CA GLN A 168 -49.49 32.90 17.42
C GLN A 168 -50.34 32.75 16.16
N PHE A 169 -51.08 31.64 16.10
CA PHE A 169 -52.03 31.36 15.04
C PHE A 169 -53.29 32.22 15.25
N LYS A 170 -53.36 33.37 14.58
CA LYS A 170 -54.52 34.27 14.58
C LYS A 170 -55.66 33.61 13.78
N ARG A 171 -56.55 32.92 14.49
CA ARG A 171 -57.72 32.21 13.94
C ARG A 171 -58.73 33.23 13.38
N THR A 172 -58.81 33.35 12.07
CA THR A 172 -59.83 34.14 11.37
C THR A 172 -61.20 33.45 11.50
N LYS A 173 -62.20 34.18 12.01
CA LYS A 173 -63.58 33.71 12.14
C LYS A 173 -64.26 33.71 10.77
N SER A 174 -64.80 32.56 10.38
CA SER A 174 -65.68 32.38 9.21
C SER A 174 -67.06 33.05 9.46
N PRO A 175 -67.67 33.73 8.46
CA PRO A 175 -69.01 34.30 8.60
C PRO A 175 -70.08 33.21 8.49
N ARG A 176 -70.96 33.17 9.51
CA ARG A 176 -72.20 32.39 9.54
C ARG A 176 -73.13 32.88 8.41
N ARG A 177 -73.56 31.96 7.54
CA ARG A 177 -74.69 32.18 6.61
C ARG A 177 -75.96 32.47 7.43
N ALA A 178 -76.62 33.58 7.11
CA ALA A 178 -78.00 33.83 7.46
C ALA A 178 -78.92 33.13 6.45
N SER A 179 -80.05 32.67 6.99
CA SER A 179 -81.28 32.11 6.39
C SER A 179 -81.47 32.24 4.88
#